data_AF-A0AAW1EH03-F1
#
_entry.id   AF-A0AAW1EH03-F1
#
_cell.length_a   1.000
_cell.length_b   1.000
_cell.length_c   1.000
_cell.angle_alpha   90.00
_cell.angle_beta   90.00
_cell.angle_gamma   90.00
#
_symmetry.space_group_name_H-M   'P 1'
#
loop_
_entity.id
_entity.type
_entity.pdbx_description
1 polymer ?
#
loop_
_entity_poly.entity_id
_entity_poly.type
_entity_poly.pdbx_seq_one_letter_code
_entity_poly.pdbx_strand_id
1 'polypeptide(L)'
;MADQATGKSVEQLKVERTTAKRLFTRLVNSITRTHEDMSEEELRDSFNKLKIKAEKVMGANEDVKAGFIAELEAELDKDEYAVLTEQQKADLGRTSDECEMKLKETRSLIQEAL
;
A
#
# COMPACT_ATOMS: atom_id res chain seq x y z
N MET A 1 -5.31 -25.76 -1.10
CA MET A 1 -5.82 -25.30 0.20
C MET A 1 -6.24 -23.86 -0.04
N ALA A 2 -7.55 -23.60 -0.07
CA ALA A 2 -8.09 -22.26 -0.27
C ALA A 2 -7.91 -21.52 1.05
N ASP A 3 -6.95 -20.58 1.08
CA ASP A 3 -6.68 -19.80 2.27
C ASP A 3 -7.90 -18.92 2.55
N GLN A 4 -8.32 -18.95 3.81
CA GLN A 4 -9.56 -18.34 4.26
C GLN A 4 -9.58 -16.88 3.86
N ALA A 5 -10.64 -16.48 3.13
CA ALA A 5 -11.09 -15.11 3.10
C ALA A 5 -11.11 -14.64 4.55
N THR A 6 -10.16 -13.79 4.93
CA THR A 6 -10.22 -13.11 6.21
C THR A 6 -11.64 -12.55 6.29
N GLY A 7 -12.41 -12.89 7.33
CA GLY A 7 -13.85 -12.56 7.43
C GLY A 7 -14.14 -11.05 7.53
N LYS A 8 -13.24 -10.21 7.01
CA LYS A 8 -13.31 -8.78 6.90
C LYS A 8 -14.11 -8.42 5.66
N SER A 9 -15.02 -7.46 5.83
CA SER A 9 -15.70 -6.80 4.70
C SER A 9 -14.72 -5.97 3.88
N VAL A 10 -15.06 -5.70 2.61
CA VAL A 10 -14.28 -4.78 1.76
C VAL A 10 -14.14 -3.39 2.41
N GLU A 11 -15.14 -2.93 3.14
CA GLU A 11 -15.04 -1.65 3.86
C GLU A 11 -13.98 -1.67 4.96
N GLN A 12 -13.85 -2.78 5.71
CA GLN A 12 -12.76 -2.94 6.68
C GLN A 12 -11.39 -2.97 5.99
N LEU A 13 -11.28 -3.67 4.86
CA LEU A 13 -10.04 -3.70 4.07
C LEU A 13 -9.65 -2.31 3.55
N LYS A 14 -10.62 -1.51 3.09
CA LYS A 14 -10.40 -0.11 2.68
C LYS A 14 -9.90 0.76 3.84
N VAL A 15 -10.42 0.56 5.05
CA VAL A 15 -9.97 1.28 6.27
C VAL A 15 -8.53 0.89 6.62
N GLU A 16 -8.18 -0.39 6.54
CA GLU A 16 -6.81 -0.87 6.77
C GLU A 16 -5.83 -0.28 5.76
N ARG A 17 -6.18 -0.34 4.47
CA ARG A 17 -5.40 0.30 3.40
C ARG A 17 -5.21 1.79 3.65
N THR A 18 -6.27 2.50 4.06
CA THR A 18 -6.22 3.94 4.38
C THR A 18 -5.27 4.22 5.55
N THR A 19 -5.32 3.38 6.58
CA THR A 19 -4.44 3.48 7.74
C THR A 19 -2.97 3.23 7.35
N ALA A 20 -2.71 2.22 6.53
CA ALA A 20 -1.38 1.95 5.99
C ALA A 20 -0.85 3.15 5.17
N LYS A 21 -1.66 3.69 4.24
CA LYS A 21 -1.31 4.88 3.44
C LYS A 21 -0.97 6.09 4.32
N ARG A 22 -1.74 6.31 5.38
CA ARG A 22 -1.50 7.42 6.33
C ARG A 22 -0.19 7.25 7.08
N LEU A 23 0.11 6.04 7.55
CA LEU A 23 1.35 5.74 8.27
C LEU A 23 2.58 5.84 7.36
N PHE A 24 2.47 5.37 6.12
CA PHE A 24 3.50 5.52 5.11
C PHE A 24 3.77 6.99 4.81
N THR A 25 2.72 7.75 4.47
CA THR A 25 2.83 9.19 4.15
C THR A 25 3.41 10.00 5.30
N ARG A 26 3.03 9.70 6.55
CA ARG A 26 3.64 10.36 7.72
C ARG A 26 5.14 10.14 7.81
N LEU A 27 5.61 8.92 7.54
CA LEU A 27 7.04 8.62 7.58
C LEU A 27 7.78 9.30 6.44
N VAL A 28 7.24 9.27 5.21
CA VAL A 28 7.79 10.03 4.07
C VAL A 28 7.97 11.50 4.46
N ASN A 29 6.90 12.14 4.94
CA ASN A 29 6.94 13.56 5.32
C ASN A 29 7.91 13.85 6.46
N SER A 30 8.09 12.91 7.39
CA SER A 30 9.09 13.03 8.46
C SER A 30 10.49 13.03 7.88
N ILE A 31 10.83 12.03 7.06
CA ILE A 31 12.15 11.90 6.42
C ILE A 31 12.44 13.13 5.58
N THR A 32 11.53 13.55 4.70
CA THR A 32 11.72 14.73 3.85
C THR A 32 12.07 15.98 4.65
N ARG A 33 11.54 16.13 5.87
CA ARG A 33 11.77 17.31 6.73
C ARG A 33 13.05 17.25 7.56
N THR A 34 13.52 16.05 7.91
CA THR A 34 14.59 15.89 8.92
C THR A 34 15.83 15.18 8.39
N HIS A 35 15.83 14.72 7.13
CA HIS A 35 16.93 13.92 6.58
C HIS A 35 18.31 14.59 6.66
N GLU A 36 18.40 15.92 6.51
CA GLU A 36 19.67 16.66 6.59
C GLU A 36 20.27 16.67 8.00
N ASP A 37 19.44 16.51 9.04
CA ASP A 37 19.85 16.51 10.45
C ASP A 37 20.09 15.09 11.01
N MET A 38 19.85 14.07 10.19
CA MET A 38 19.93 12.66 10.59
C MET A 38 21.31 12.09 10.27
N SER A 39 21.82 11.24 11.16
CA SER A 39 23.00 10.43 10.89
C SER A 39 22.73 9.39 9.79
N GLU A 40 23.79 8.88 9.17
CA GLU A 40 23.70 7.79 8.19
C GLU A 40 22.95 6.56 8.73
N GLU A 41 23.16 6.21 10.01
CA GLU A 41 22.47 5.09 10.65
C GLU A 41 20.96 5.35 10.76
N GLU A 42 20.56 6.56 11.19
CA GLU A 42 19.16 6.97 11.30
C GLU A 42 18.46 7.03 9.93
N LEU A 43 19.18 7.49 8.89
CA LEU A 43 18.70 7.49 7.52
C LEU A 43 18.45 6.08 7.00
N ARG A 44 19.40 5.16 7.22
CA ARG A 44 19.26 3.75 6.84
C ARG A 44 18.11 3.06 7.57
N ASP A 45 18.00 3.26 8.88
CA ASP A 45 16.90 2.71 9.69
C ASP A 45 15.54 3.26 9.25
N SER A 46 15.46 4.58 9.01
CA SER A 46 14.22 5.22 8.53
C SER A 46 13.82 4.72 7.14
N PHE A 47 14.78 4.49 6.25
CA PHE A 47 14.50 3.90 4.94
C PHE A 47 14.00 2.46 5.05
N ASN A 48 14.57 1.64 5.94
CA ASN A 48 14.10 0.29 6.18
C ASN A 48 12.66 0.28 6.75
N LYS A 49 12.37 1.16 7.71
CA LYS A 49 11.00 1.37 8.22
C LYS A 49 10.04 1.81 7.11
N LEU A 50 10.51 2.63 6.17
CA LEU A 50 9.72 3.07 5.03
C LEU A 50 9.38 1.93 4.08
N LYS A 51 10.35 1.06 3.74
CA LYS A 51 10.11 -0.15 2.94
C LYS A 51 9.05 -1.04 3.57
N ILE A 52 9.16 -1.33 4.87
CA ILE A 52 8.17 -2.15 5.59
C ILE A 52 6.78 -1.51 5.51
N LYS A 53 6.68 -0.18 5.62
CA LYS A 53 5.39 0.51 5.48
C LYS A 53 4.87 0.48 4.04
N ALA A 54 5.74 0.57 3.04
CA ALA A 54 5.37 0.43 1.63
C ALA A 54 4.82 -0.97 1.34
N GLU A 55 5.49 -2.02 1.81
CA GLU A 55 5.03 -3.41 1.72
C GLU A 55 3.65 -3.58 2.35
N LYS A 56 3.41 -2.95 3.50
CA LYS A 56 2.07 -2.96 4.15
C LYS A 56 1.01 -2.23 3.32
N VAL A 57 1.36 -1.14 2.64
CA VAL A 57 0.42 -0.46 1.73
C VAL A 57 0.08 -1.37 0.55
N MET A 58 1.09 -2.01 -0.05
CA MET A 58 0.90 -2.93 -1.17
C MET A 58 0.05 -4.14 -0.77
N GLY A 59 0.37 -4.80 0.35
CA GLY A 59 -0.42 -5.91 0.88
C GLY A 59 -1.87 -5.52 1.16
N ALA A 60 -2.10 -4.39 1.85
CA ALA A 60 -3.47 -3.94 2.10
C ALA A 60 -4.22 -3.53 0.81
N ASN A 61 -3.51 -3.11 -0.23
CA ASN A 61 -4.10 -2.82 -1.55
C ASN A 61 -4.49 -4.11 -2.28
N GLU A 62 -3.66 -5.16 -2.18
CA GLU A 62 -3.97 -6.49 -2.69
C GLU A 62 -5.14 -7.14 -1.94
N ASP A 63 -5.22 -6.97 -0.62
CA ASP A 63 -6.34 -7.45 0.17
C ASP A 63 -7.66 -6.80 -0.27
N VAL A 64 -7.67 -5.48 -0.50
CA VAL A 64 -8.85 -4.77 -1.06
C VAL A 64 -9.23 -5.31 -2.44
N LYS A 65 -8.24 -5.60 -3.30
CA LYS A 65 -8.49 -6.22 -4.60
C LYS A 65 -9.12 -7.60 -4.46
N ALA A 66 -8.58 -8.44 -3.58
CA ALA A 66 -9.11 -9.77 -3.31
C ALA A 66 -10.53 -9.71 -2.73
N GLY A 67 -10.79 -8.76 -1.83
CA GLY A 67 -12.13 -8.52 -1.29
C GLY A 67 -13.16 -8.14 -2.36
N PHE A 68 -12.81 -7.23 -3.29
CA PHE A 68 -13.70 -6.90 -4.40
C PHE A 68 -13.98 -8.10 -5.32
N ILE A 69 -12.96 -8.92 -5.59
CA ILE A 69 -13.12 -10.14 -6.39
C ILE A 69 -14.06 -11.11 -5.67
N ALA A 70 -13.87 -11.34 -4.37
CA ALA A 70 -14.70 -12.25 -3.59
C ALA A 70 -16.17 -11.79 -3.50
N GLU A 71 -16.43 -10.49 -3.33
CA GLU A 71 -17.79 -9.94 -3.36
C GLU A 71 -18.46 -10.15 -4.72
N LEU A 72 -17.74 -9.92 -5.82
CA LEU A 72 -18.25 -10.16 -7.17
C LEU A 72 -18.50 -11.66 -7.42
N GLU A 73 -17.54 -12.54 -7.09
CA GLU A 73 -17.68 -13.99 -7.26
C GLU A 73 -18.85 -14.58 -6.47
N ALA A 74 -19.21 -13.99 -5.33
CA ALA A 74 -20.37 -14.42 -4.55
C ALA A 74 -21.72 -14.13 -5.24
N GLU A 75 -21.76 -13.17 -6.16
CA GLU A 75 -22.95 -12.76 -6.91
C GLU A 75 -23.02 -13.40 -8.31
N LEU A 76 -21.94 -14.03 -8.77
CA LEU A 76 -21.82 -14.60 -10.11
C LEU A 76 -22.24 -16.07 -10.19
N ASP A 77 -22.77 -16.47 -11.34
CA ASP A 77 -22.98 -17.89 -11.67
C ASP A 77 -21.63 -18.59 -11.90
N LYS A 78 -21.61 -19.93 -11.76
CA LYS A 78 -20.37 -20.75 -11.79
C LYS A 78 -19.50 -20.63 -13.05
N ASP A 79 -20.02 -20.06 -14.13
CA ASP A 79 -19.34 -19.91 -15.41
C ASP A 79 -18.96 -18.45 -15.73
N GLU A 80 -19.18 -17.51 -14.81
CA GLU A 80 -18.80 -16.11 -14.95
C GLU A 80 -17.56 -15.75 -14.11
N TYR A 81 -16.81 -14.74 -14.57
CA TYR A 81 -15.58 -14.28 -13.92
C TYR A 81 -15.79 -12.90 -13.29
N ALA A 82 -15.25 -12.71 -12.08
CA ALA A 82 -15.25 -11.41 -11.43
C ALA A 82 -14.40 -10.40 -12.20
N VAL A 83 -15.06 -9.37 -12.74
CA VAL A 83 -14.41 -8.26 -13.43
C VAL A 83 -14.55 -6.99 -12.59
N LEU A 84 -13.43 -6.47 -12.12
CA LEU A 84 -13.39 -5.19 -11.43
C LEU A 84 -13.82 -4.07 -12.37
N THR A 85 -14.59 -3.13 -11.84
CA THR A 85 -14.91 -1.87 -12.52
C THR A 85 -13.64 -1.07 -12.81
N GLU A 86 -13.69 -0.22 -13.84
CA GLU A 86 -12.57 0.67 -14.15
C GLU A 86 -12.23 1.62 -12.99
N GLN A 87 -13.23 2.03 -12.21
CA GLN A 87 -13.02 2.84 -11.02
C GLN A 87 -12.21 2.09 -9.94
N GLN A 88 -12.52 0.81 -9.69
CA GLN A 88 -11.76 -0.02 -8.74
C GLN A 88 -10.34 -0.24 -9.22
N LYS A 89 -10.14 -0.57 -10.51
CA LYS A 89 -8.81 -0.74 -11.10
C LYS A 89 -7.98 0.54 -10.99
N ALA A 90 -8.56 1.70 -11.32
CA ALA A 90 -7.88 2.99 -11.24
C ALA A 90 -7.53 3.39 -9.80
N ASP A 91 -8.39 3.08 -8.82
CA ASP A 91 -8.10 3.33 -7.41
C ASP A 91 -6.95 2.45 -6.86
N LEU A 92 -6.97 1.16 -7.20
CA LEU A 92 -5.90 0.21 -6.86
C LEU A 92 -4.58 0.61 -7.52
N GLY A 93 -4.61 0.91 -8.82
CA GLY A 93 -3.44 1.33 -9.60
C GLY A 93 -2.80 2.60 -9.05
N ARG A 94 -3.61 3.66 -8.85
CA ARG A 94 -3.12 4.91 -8.25
C ARG A 94 -2.45 4.70 -6.90
N THR A 95 -2.99 3.81 -6.06
CA THR A 95 -2.37 3.54 -4.76
C THR A 95 -1.01 2.85 -4.89
N SER A 96 -0.86 1.90 -5.82
CA SER A 96 0.42 1.27 -6.10
C SER A 96 1.43 2.29 -6.65
N ASP A 97 1.03 3.07 -7.65
CA ASP A 97 1.88 4.06 -8.32
C ASP A 97 2.35 5.15 -7.33
N GLU A 98 1.43 5.70 -6.51
CA GLU A 98 1.77 6.68 -5.48
C GLU A 98 2.76 6.13 -4.45
N CYS A 99 2.60 4.87 -4.05
CA CYS A 99 3.47 4.23 -3.06
C CYS A 99 4.87 4.02 -3.61
N GLU A 100 4.97 3.48 -4.83
CA GLU A 100 6.25 3.25 -5.50
C GLU A 100 6.99 4.55 -5.80
N MET A 101 6.28 5.55 -6.34
CA MET A 101 6.84 6.87 -6.64
C MET A 101 7.44 7.51 -5.39
N LYS A 102 6.69 7.58 -4.29
CA LYS A 102 7.17 8.17 -3.03
C LYS A 102 8.32 7.40 -2.41
N LEU A 103 8.31 6.06 -2.49
CA LEU A 103 9.41 5.24 -2.01
C LEU A 103 10.70 5.53 -2.80
N LYS A 104 10.58 5.67 -4.13
CA LYS A 104 11.69 6.02 -5.02
C LYS A 104 12.22 7.42 -4.74
N GLU A 105 11.34 8.41 -4.65
CA GLU A 105 11.69 9.80 -4.29
C GLU A 105 12.43 9.87 -2.96
N THR A 106 11.91 9.19 -1.93
CA THR A 106 12.54 9.19 -0.60
C THR A 106 13.88 8.47 -0.63
N ARG A 107 14.03 7.41 -1.43
CA ARG A 107 15.32 6.74 -1.63
C ARG A 107 16.34 7.69 -2.24
N SER A 108 15.98 8.41 -3.31
CA SER A 108 16.87 9.39 -3.94
C SER A 108 17.29 10.48 -2.96
N LEU A 109 16.34 11.03 -2.21
CA LEU A 109 16.60 12.05 -1.19
C LEU A 109 17.56 11.57 -0.09
N ILE A 110 17.40 10.33 0.38
CA ILE A 110 18.34 9.75 1.36
C ILE A 110 19.73 9.56 0.74
N GLN A 111 19.81 9.13 -0.52
CA GLN A 111 21.09 8.93 -1.21
C GLN A 111 21.83 10.25 -1.48
N GLU A 112 21.12 11.36 -1.64
CA GLU A 112 21.72 12.69 -1.80
C GLU A 112 22.29 13.27 -0.49
N ALA A 113 21.78 12.80 0.65
CA ALA A 113 22.23 13.22 1.99
C ALA A 113 23.37 12.35 2.57
N LEU A 114 23.73 11.25 1.90
CA LEU A 114 24.83 10.35 2.26
C LEU A 114 26.10 10.69 1.47
#